data_AF-A0A9E2IIJ3-F1
#
_entry.id   AF-A0A9E2IIJ3-F1
#
_cell.length_a   1.000
_cell.length_b   1.000
_cell.length_c   1.000
_cell.angle_alpha   90.00
_cell.angle_beta   90.00
_cell.angle_gamma   90.00
#
_symmetry.space_group_name_H-M   'P 1'
#
loop_
_entity.id
_entity.type
_entity.pdbx_description
1 polymer ?
#
loop_
_entity_poly.entity_id
_entity_poly.type
_entity_poly.pdbx_seq_one_letter_code
_entity_poly.pdbx_strand_id
1 'polypeptide(L)' 'MGVTISKVEGLEGIDSRPNPNTMARVTLSDGTVAYAMSPSGASTGEKEQHEKRDGDAERYGGKGVLCTVEAIEKMVAP' A
#
# COMPACT_ATOMS: atom_id res chain seq x y z
N MET A 1 -17.21 -10.81 -22.60
CA MET A 1 -16.95 -9.55 -21.85
C MET A 1 -15.71 -9.78 -21.02
N GLY A 2 -14.77 -8.83 -21.00
CA GLY A 2 -13.58 -8.93 -20.16
C GLY A 2 -13.91 -8.70 -18.69
N VAL A 3 -13.04 -9.16 -17.80
CA VAL A 3 -13.08 -8.83 -16.38
C VAL A 3 -12.45 -7.45 -16.18
N THR A 4 -13.11 -6.56 -15.44
CA THR A 4 -12.61 -5.21 -15.12
C THR A 4 -12.31 -5.06 -13.64
N ILE A 5 -11.48 -4.08 -13.28
CA ILE A 5 -11.29 -3.68 -11.88
C ILE A 5 -12.54 -2.93 -11.43
N SER A 6 -13.18 -3.41 -10.36
CA SER A 6 -14.40 -2.80 -9.80
C SER A 6 -14.12 -1.97 -8.55
N LYS A 7 -13.06 -2.31 -7.79
CA LYS A 7 -12.65 -1.57 -6.59
C LYS A 7 -11.18 -1.75 -6.30
N VAL A 8 -10.53 -0.69 -5.82
CA VAL A 8 -9.18 -0.74 -5.23
C VAL A 8 -9.22 -0.05 -3.88
N GLU A 9 -8.72 -0.72 -2.85
CA GLU A 9 -8.68 -0.22 -1.47
C GLU A 9 -7.25 -0.32 -0.93
N GLY A 10 -6.82 0.73 -0.22
CA GLY A 10 -5.57 0.72 0.50
C GLY A 10 -5.72 0.04 1.87
N LEU A 11 -4.69 -0.66 2.32
CA LEU A 11 -4.60 -1.29 3.63
C LEU A 11 -3.19 -1.09 4.20
N GLU A 12 -3.08 -0.92 5.52
CA GLU A 12 -1.81 -0.96 6.24
C GLU A 12 -1.57 -2.39 6.74
N GLY A 13 -0.61 -3.09 6.14
CA GLY A 13 -0.18 -4.42 6.55
C GLY A 13 1.10 -4.38 7.38
N ILE A 14 1.41 -5.45 8.11
CA ILE A 14 2.67 -5.57 8.88
C ILE A 14 3.61 -6.55 8.18
N ASP A 15 4.84 -6.10 7.91
CA ASP A 15 5.88 -6.92 7.26
C ASP A 15 6.53 -7.93 8.22
N SER A 16 7.51 -8.70 7.73
CA SER A 16 8.25 -9.68 8.54
C SER A 16 9.17 -9.07 9.59
N ARG A 17 9.40 -7.75 9.57
CA ARG A 17 10.27 -6.96 10.46
C ARG A 17 9.44 -6.00 11.34
N PRO A 18 8.27 -6.44 11.79
CA PRO A 18 7.18 -5.64 12.36
C PRO A 18 6.98 -4.18 11.92
N ASN A 19 7.32 -3.79 10.68
CA ASN A 19 7.06 -2.44 10.20
C ASN A 19 5.75 -2.39 9.41
N PRO A 20 4.99 -1.29 9.50
CA PRO A 20 3.89 -1.04 8.58
C PRO A 20 4.37 -1.01 7.13
N ASN A 21 3.54 -1.52 6.22
CA ASN A 21 3.75 -1.38 4.79
C ASN A 21 2.42 -1.33 4.04
N THR A 22 2.46 -0.77 2.84
CA THR A 22 1.29 -0.55 1.99
C THR A 22 0.84 -1.87 1.38
N MET A 23 -0.46 -2.13 1.46
CA MET A 23 -1.13 -3.26 0.84
C MET A 23 -2.35 -2.77 0.07
N ALA A 24 -2.68 -3.42 -1.04
CA ALA A 24 -3.87 -3.14 -1.82
C ALA A 24 -4.78 -4.36 -1.86
N ARG A 25 -6.09 -4.13 -1.67
CA ARG A 25 -7.15 -5.08 -2.00
C ARG A 25 -7.79 -4.66 -3.31
N VAL A 26 -7.82 -5.56 -4.29
CA VAL A 26 -8.45 -5.33 -5.58
C VAL A 26 -9.64 -6.26 -5.73
N THR A 27 -10.80 -5.70 -6.04
CA THR A 27 -12.01 -6.45 -6.41
C THR A 27 -12.23 -6.31 -7.91
N LEU A 28 -12.58 -7.42 -8.56
CA LEU A 28 -12.91 -7.47 -9.98
C LEU A 28 -14.42 -7.52 -10.21
N SER A 29 -14.85 -7.26 -11.44
CA SER A 29 -16.26 -7.26 -11.84
C SER A 29 -16.95 -8.62 -11.72
N ASP A 30 -16.20 -9.71 -11.66
CA ASP A 30 -16.69 -11.08 -11.49
C ASP A 30 -16.74 -11.54 -10.02
N GLY A 31 -16.38 -10.65 -9.09
CA GLY A 31 -16.32 -10.95 -7.65
C GLY A 31 -14.99 -11.52 -7.17
N THR A 32 -14.01 -11.73 -8.05
CA THR A 32 -12.65 -12.12 -7.64
C THR A 32 -12.04 -11.03 -6.76
N VAL A 33 -11.44 -11.44 -5.64
CA VAL A 33 -10.72 -10.54 -4.72
C VAL A 33 -9.27 -11.00 -4.61
N ALA A 34 -8.34 -10.08 -4.82
CA ALA A 34 -6.91 -10.32 -4.68
C ALA A 34 -6.27 -9.28 -3.77
N TYR A 35 -5.16 -9.68 -3.17
CA TYR A 35 -4.39 -8.85 -2.26
C TYR A 35 -2.92 -8.85 -2.67
N ALA A 36 -2.29 -7.69 -2.60
CA ALA A 36 -0.86 -7.55 -2.81
C ALA A 36 -0.28 -6.56 -1.79
N MET A 37 0.83 -6.94 -1.17
CA MET A 37 1.57 -6.09 -0.24
C MET A 37 2.89 -5.71 -0.87
N SER A 38 3.23 -4.41 -0.83
CA SER A 38 4.54 -3.97 -1.27
C SER A 38 5.61 -4.56 -0.34
N PRO A 39 6.76 -5.02 -0.84
CA PRO A 39 7.87 -5.41 0.03
C PRO A 39 8.46 -4.18 0.72
N SER A 40 9.01 -4.35 1.92
CA SER A 40 9.75 -3.29 2.63
C SER A 40 11.24 -3.42 2.30
N GLY A 41 11.79 -2.40 1.67
CA GLY A 41 13.16 -2.41 1.16
C GLY A 41 13.98 -1.27 1.72
N ALA A 42 15.19 -1.58 2.20
CA ALA A 42 16.26 -0.64 2.50
C ALA A 42 16.85 -0.08 1.19
N SER A 43 16.01 0.57 0.39
CA SER A 43 16.41 1.30 -0.81
C SER A 43 17.52 2.28 -0.41
N THR A 44 18.73 2.11 -0.94
CA THR A 44 19.91 2.94 -0.63
C THR A 44 20.45 3.66 -1.87
N GLY A 45 19.88 3.43 -3.04
CA GLY A 45 20.27 4.11 -4.26
C GLY A 45 19.69 5.52 -4.32
N GLU A 46 20.53 6.50 -4.63
CA GLU A 46 20.15 7.92 -4.70
C GLU A 46 19.08 8.24 -5.75
N LYS A 47 18.83 7.31 -6.68
CA LYS A 47 17.85 7.46 -7.77
C LYS A 47 16.72 6.43 -7.70
N GLU A 48 16.56 5.76 -6.55
CA GLU A 48 15.48 4.82 -6.35
C GLU A 48 14.19 5.55 -5.93
N GLN A 49 13.05 4.97 -6.29
CA GLN A 49 11.77 5.44 -5.79
C GLN A 49 11.68 5.09 -4.30
N HIS A 50 11.47 6.11 -3.47
CA HIS A 50 11.39 5.96 -2.03
C HIS A 50 9.94 5.74 -1.61
N GLU A 51 9.73 4.75 -0.74
CA GLU A 51 8.44 4.53 -0.12
C GLU A 51 8.05 5.73 0.76
N LYS A 52 6.82 6.21 0.62
CA LYS A 52 6.30 7.31 1.42
C LYS A 52 5.90 6.80 2.81
N ARG A 53 6.52 7.40 3.84
CA ARG A 53 6.23 7.15 5.26
C ARG A 53 5.53 8.35 5.88
N ASP A 54 4.72 8.11 6.90
CA ASP A 54 3.92 9.12 7.60
C ASP A 54 4.79 10.08 8.43
N GLY A 55 5.95 9.62 8.94
CA GLY A 55 6.84 10.43 9.77
C GLY A 55 6.35 10.73 11.19
N ASP A 56 5.18 10.21 11.57
CA ASP A 56 4.62 10.31 12.91
C ASP A 56 5.40 9.43 13.91
N ALA A 57 6.20 10.05 14.78
CA ALA A 57 7.05 9.36 15.75
C ALA A 57 6.25 8.54 16.77
N GLU A 58 4.99 8.88 17.05
CA GLU A 58 4.14 8.14 17.99
C GLU A 58 3.64 6.82 17.40
N ARG A 59 3.67 6.68 16.07
CA ARG A 59 3.23 5.48 15.35
C ARG A 59 4.39 4.78 14.65
N TYR A 60 4.72 3.59 15.14
CA TYR A 60 5.78 2.74 14.56
C TYR A 60 7.13 3.48 14.38
N GLY A 61 7.42 4.47 15.22
CA GLY A 61 8.65 5.28 15.13
C GLY A 61 8.78 6.06 13.83
N GLY A 62 7.69 6.59 13.28
CA GLY A 62 7.68 7.36 12.03
C GLY A 62 7.47 6.53 10.77
N LYS A 63 7.35 5.21 10.89
CA LYS A 63 7.28 4.28 9.75
C LYS A 63 5.86 3.93 9.28
N GLY A 64 4.83 4.56 9.85
CA GLY A 64 3.45 4.42 9.37
C GLY A 64 3.31 4.73 7.88
N VAL A 65 2.25 4.20 7.25
CA VAL A 65 2.00 4.38 5.80
C VAL A 65 0.55 4.79 5.49
N LEU A 66 -0.18 5.35 6.46
CA LEU A 66 -1.58 5.72 6.27
C LEU A 66 -1.78 6.76 5.17
N CYS A 67 -0.82 7.67 4.97
CA CYS A 67 -0.88 8.62 3.86
C CYS A 67 -0.86 7.91 2.49
N THR A 68 -0.11 6.82 2.37
CA THR A 68 -0.06 6.00 1.15
C THR A 68 -1.32 5.16 0.99
N VAL A 69 -1.84 4.61 2.08
CA VAL A 69 -3.13 3.91 2.12
C VAL A 69 -4.27 4.80 1.60
N GLU A 70 -4.36 6.02 2.11
CA GLU A 70 -5.36 7.00 1.69
C GLU A 70 -5.17 7.42 0.22
N ALA A 71 -3.91 7.54 -0.23
CA ALA A 71 -3.59 7.87 -1.62
C ALA A 71 -4.09 6.81 -2.62
N ILE A 72 -4.11 5.52 -2.25
CA ILE A 72 -4.65 4.46 -3.11
C ILE A 72 -6.13 4.73 -3.42
N GLU A 73 -6.93 5.01 -2.40
CA GLU A 73 -8.37 5.25 -2.57
C GLU A 73 -8.65 6.55 -3.31
N LYS A 74 -7.84 7.59 -3.11
CA LYS A 74 -8.08 8.91 -3.70
C LYS A 74 -7.53 9.10 -5.11
N MET A 75 -6.45 8.41 -5.48
CA MET A 75 -5.71 8.67 -6.72
C MET A 75 -5.58 7.46 -7.64
N VAL A 76 -5.76 6.24 -7.12
CA VAL A 76 -5.55 5.00 -7.90
C VAL A 76 -6.85 4.25 -8.14
N ALA A 77 -7.81 4.33 -7.21
CA ALA A 77 -9.10 3.69 -7.38
C ALA A 77 -9.83 4.16 -8.66
N PRO A 78 -10.55 3.24 -9.35
CA PRO A 78 -11.27 3.53 -10.59
C PRO A 78 -12.46 4.50 -10.42
#